data_AF-A0A6G4WXB9-F1
#
_entry.id   AF-A0A6G4WXB9-F1
#
_cell.length_a   1.000
_cell.length_b   1.000
_cell.length_c   1.000
_cell.angle_alpha   90.00
_cell.angle_beta   90.00
_cell.angle_gamma   90.00
#
_symmetry.space_group_name_H-M   'P 1'
#
loop_
_entity.id
_entity.type
_entity.pdbx_description
1 polymer ?
#
loop_
_entity_poly.entity_id
_entity_poly.type
_entity_poly.pdbx_seq_one_letter_code
_entity_poly.pdbx_strand_id
1 'polypeptide(L)'
;MHDVSTRSGAGLTLSKPVSLFLLAFGVWSWFVWITFVKNLWKDSSGLAFDDAGDPTGYFWVHLLLAIASFLLGTAIGVIGLRGLRALRQR
;
A
#
# COMPACT_ATOMS: atom_id res chain seq x y z
N MET A 1 48.69 5.90 -16.49
CA MET A 1 47.53 5.12 -16.98
C MET A 1 46.70 4.79 -15.75
N HIS A 2 45.69 5.60 -15.42
CA HIS A 2 44.87 5.41 -14.23
C HIS A 2 43.76 4.41 -14.56
N ASP A 3 43.75 3.28 -13.86
CA ASP A 3 42.67 2.30 -13.90
C ASP A 3 41.41 2.94 -13.31
N VAL A 4 40.51 3.38 -14.20
CA VAL A 4 39.12 3.66 -13.85
C VAL A 4 38.47 2.29 -13.64
N SER A 5 38.67 1.75 -12.44
CA SER A 5 37.86 0.64 -11.93
C SER A 5 36.41 1.11 -11.96
N THR A 6 35.71 0.68 -13.00
CA THR A 6 34.28 0.78 -13.16
C THR A 6 33.65 0.18 -11.92
N ARG A 7 33.17 1.00 -10.98
CA ARG A 7 32.22 0.53 -9.97
C ARG A 7 31.02 0.03 -10.74
N SER A 8 30.97 -1.28 -10.93
CA SER A 8 29.83 -1.98 -11.48
C SER A 8 28.59 -1.42 -10.80
N GLY A 9 27.73 -0.77 -11.58
CA GLY A 9 26.39 -0.40 -11.15
C GLY A 9 25.61 -1.68 -10.92
N ALA A 10 25.88 -2.35 -9.79
CA ALA A 10 25.03 -3.42 -9.30
C ALA A 10 23.67 -2.79 -9.09
N GLY A 11 22.71 -3.10 -9.97
CA GLY A 11 21.35 -2.56 -9.89
C GLY A 11 20.85 -2.69 -8.46
N LEU A 12 20.37 -1.58 -7.89
CA LEU A 12 19.93 -1.49 -6.49
C LEU A 12 18.83 -2.53 -6.23
N THR A 13 19.19 -3.66 -5.61
CA THR A 13 18.22 -4.66 -5.16
C THR A 13 17.84 -4.39 -3.71
N LEU A 14 16.54 -4.39 -3.42
CA LEU A 14 16.03 -4.30 -2.05
C LEU A 14 16.57 -5.46 -1.20
N SER A 15 16.95 -5.15 0.05
CA SER A 15 17.36 -6.18 1.00
C SER A 15 16.18 -7.07 1.38
N LYS A 16 16.48 -8.30 1.86
CA LYS A 16 15.45 -9.25 2.30
C LYS A 16 14.54 -8.69 3.42
N PRO A 17 15.08 -8.05 4.48
CA PRO A 17 14.24 -7.47 5.53
C PRO A 17 13.32 -6.37 5.02
N VAL A 18 13.82 -5.48 4.16
CA VAL A 18 13.00 -4.40 3.58
C VAL A 18 11.92 -4.96 2.67
N SER A 19 12.25 -5.93 1.83
CA SER A 19 11.26 -6.57 0.93
C SER A 19 10.13 -7.25 1.72
N LEU A 20 10.47 -7.92 2.83
CA LEU A 20 9.48 -8.53 3.72
C LEU A 20 8.64 -7.46 4.43
N PHE A 21 9.27 -6.39 4.92
CA PHE A 21 8.57 -5.26 5.54
C PHE A 21 7.55 -4.64 4.58
N LEU A 22 7.94 -4.34 3.33
CA LEU A 22 7.03 -3.76 2.33
C LEU A 22 5.88 -4.71 2.01
N LEU A 23 6.15 -6.01 1.88
CA LEU A 23 5.09 -7.01 1.66
C LEU A 23 4.11 -7.06 2.84
N ALA A 24 4.63 -7.15 4.07
CA ALA A 24 3.81 -7.17 5.28
C ALA A 24 3.00 -5.87 5.44
N PHE A 25 3.61 -4.72 5.14
CA PHE A 25 2.95 -3.42 5.19
C PHE A 25 1.82 -3.29 4.17
N GLY A 26 2.02 -3.81 2.95
CA GLY A 26 0.96 -3.85 1.93
C GLY A 26 -0.22 -4.71 2.38
N VAL A 27 0.05 -5.90 2.93
CA VAL A 27 -0.98 -6.79 3.48
C VAL A 27 -1.70 -6.15 4.68
N TRP A 28 -0.97 -5.54 5.60
CA TRP A 28 -1.54 -4.80 6.73
C TRP A 28 -2.45 -3.66 6.26
N SER A 29 -2.02 -2.91 5.23
CA SER A 29 -2.80 -1.83 4.64
C SER A 29 -4.16 -2.34 4.11
N TRP A 30 -4.23 -3.54 3.53
CA TRP A 30 -5.51 -4.12 3.13
C TRP A 30 -6.47 -4.27 4.31
N PHE A 31 -5.99 -4.81 5.44
CA PHE A 31 -6.83 -4.96 6.63
C PHE A 31 -7.36 -3.63 7.14
N VAL A 32 -6.51 -2.59 7.18
CA VAL A 32 -6.90 -1.24 7.60
C VAL A 32 -8.00 -0.68 6.70
N TRP A 33 -7.76 -0.64 5.39
CA TRP A 33 -8.68 0.01 4.45
C TRP A 33 -9.98 -0.76 4.24
N ILE A 34 -9.94 -2.10 4.22
CA ILE A 34 -11.16 -2.91 4.16
C ILE A 34 -12.01 -2.69 5.41
N THR A 35 -11.39 -2.71 6.60
CA THR A 35 -12.11 -2.48 7.86
C THR A 35 -12.70 -1.07 7.91
N PHE A 36 -11.94 -0.07 7.47
CA PHE A 36 -12.39 1.31 7.38
C PHE A 36 -13.61 1.45 6.45
N VAL A 37 -13.58 0.90 5.24
CA VAL A 37 -14.73 0.95 4.32
C VAL A 37 -15.95 0.24 4.89
N LYS A 38 -15.77 -0.90 5.58
CA LYS A 38 -16.87 -1.59 6.27
C LYS A 38 -17.49 -0.71 7.36
N ASN A 39 -16.68 0.04 8.10
CA ASN A 39 -17.17 0.95 9.13
C ASN A 39 -17.80 2.23 8.55
N LEU A 40 -17.28 2.71 7.42
CA LEU A 40 -17.86 3.81 6.66
C LEU A 40 -19.26 3.46 6.18
N TRP A 41 -19.44 2.26 5.62
CA TRP A 41 -20.74 1.77 5.15
C TRP A 41 -21.74 1.50 6.28
N LYS A 42 -21.24 1.13 7.47
CA LYS A 42 -22.03 0.99 8.69
C LYS A 42 -22.33 2.31 9.38
N ASP A 43 -21.86 3.42 8.83
CA ASP A 43 -21.93 4.74 9.41
C ASP A 43 -21.46 4.81 10.87
N SER A 44 -20.32 4.17 11.17
CA SER A 44 -19.82 4.12 12.55
C SER A 44 -19.44 5.49 13.12
N SER A 45 -19.29 6.51 12.27
CA SER A 45 -19.06 7.91 12.68
C SER A 45 -20.34 8.74 12.81
N GLY A 46 -21.47 8.29 12.26
CA GLY A 46 -22.71 9.09 12.15
C GLY A 46 -22.60 10.27 11.18
N LEU A 47 -21.68 10.20 10.21
CA LEU A 47 -21.41 11.27 9.24
C LEU A 47 -21.52 10.79 7.80
N ALA A 48 -21.59 9.48 7.56
CA ALA A 48 -21.54 8.90 6.23
C ALA A 48 -22.85 9.08 5.47
N PHE A 49 -23.99 9.05 6.17
CA PHE A 49 -25.31 9.23 5.60
C PHE A 49 -26.07 10.31 6.36
N ASP A 50 -26.95 11.02 5.67
CA ASP A 50 -27.87 11.98 6.29
C ASP A 50 -29.18 11.31 6.76
N ASP A 51 -30.09 12.11 7.31
CA ASP A 51 -31.38 11.62 7.84
C ASP A 51 -32.28 10.98 6.76
N ALA A 52 -32.05 11.30 5.47
CA ALA A 52 -32.74 10.67 4.34
C ALA A 52 -32.06 9.37 3.87
N GLY A 53 -30.87 9.07 4.40
CA GLY A 53 -30.04 7.93 4.01
C GLY A 53 -29.16 8.19 2.80
N ASP A 54 -29.03 9.44 2.34
CA ASP A 54 -28.19 9.80 1.21
C ASP A 54 -26.71 9.93 1.63
N PRO A 55 -25.75 9.47 0.79
CA PRO A 55 -24.34 9.55 1.12
C PRO A 55 -23.86 10.99 1.12
N THR A 56 -23.22 11.41 2.22
CA THR A 56 -22.72 12.77 2.38
C THR A 56 -21.40 13.02 1.65
N GLY A 57 -20.94 14.27 1.63
CA GLY A 57 -19.57 14.60 1.17
C GLY A 57 -18.48 13.89 1.99
N TYR A 58 -18.71 13.67 3.30
CA TYR A 58 -17.79 12.91 4.16
C TYR A 58 -17.62 11.48 3.63
N PHE A 59 -18.71 10.82 3.27
CA PHE A 59 -18.66 9.48 2.69
C PHE A 59 -17.80 9.42 1.43
N TRP A 60 -18.07 10.31 0.46
CA TRP A 60 -17.36 10.28 -0.82
C TRP A 60 -15.87 10.59 -0.70
N VAL A 61 -15.50 11.58 0.11
CA VAL A 61 -14.09 11.92 0.36
C VAL A 61 -13.36 10.73 0.98
N HIS A 62 -13.94 10.12 2.02
CA HIS A 62 -13.29 9.03 2.73
C HIS A 62 -13.26 7.74 1.92
N LEU A 63 -14.31 7.46 1.13
CA LEU A 63 -14.31 6.31 0.22
C LEU A 63 -13.22 6.46 -0.85
N LEU A 64 -13.10 7.64 -1.46
CA LEU A 64 -12.04 7.92 -2.44
C LEU A 64 -10.64 7.75 -1.82
N LEU A 65 -10.42 8.34 -0.63
CA LEU A 65 -9.15 8.21 0.09
C LEU A 65 -8.84 6.76 0.46
N ALA A 66 -9.83 5.98 0.89
CA ALA A 66 -9.67 4.58 1.21
C ALA A 66 -9.30 3.74 -0.03
N ILE A 67 -9.96 3.96 -1.17
CA ILE A 67 -9.63 3.27 -2.43
C ILE A 67 -8.22 3.63 -2.89
N ALA A 68 -7.89 4.92 -2.95
CA ALA A 68 -6.56 5.37 -3.35
C ALA A 68 -5.46 4.77 -2.45
N SER A 69 -5.67 4.81 -1.14
CA SER A 69 -4.71 4.27 -0.17
C SER A 69 -4.60 2.75 -0.22
N PHE A 70 -5.70 2.04 -0.48
CA PHE A 70 -5.68 0.59 -0.72
C PHE A 70 -4.83 0.23 -1.95
N LEU A 71 -4.97 0.98 -3.04
CA LEU A 71 -4.16 0.78 -4.24
C LEU A 71 -2.67 1.07 -3.99
N LEU A 72 -2.35 2.13 -3.25
CA LEU A 72 -0.97 2.44 -2.86
C LEU A 72 -0.38 1.33 -1.97
N GLY A 73 -1.13 0.84 -0.98
CA GLY A 73 -0.74 -0.31 -0.16
C GLY A 73 -0.49 -1.57 -0.99
N THR A 74 -1.34 -1.81 -2.00
CA THR A 74 -1.17 -2.91 -2.96
C THR A 74 0.12 -2.76 -3.77
N ALA A 75 0.40 -1.58 -4.31
CA ALA A 75 1.62 -1.31 -5.05
C ALA A 75 2.88 -1.53 -4.18
N ILE A 76 2.86 -1.07 -2.93
CA ILE A 76 3.93 -1.31 -1.96
C ILE A 76 4.13 -2.82 -1.72
N GLY A 77 3.03 -3.56 -1.51
CA GLY A 77 3.09 -5.01 -1.34
C GLY A 77 3.69 -5.74 -2.56
N VAL A 78 3.31 -5.31 -3.77
CA VAL A 78 3.87 -5.83 -5.03
C VAL A 78 5.37 -5.55 -5.14
N ILE A 79 5.84 -4.36 -4.75
CA ILE A 79 7.27 -4.04 -4.72
C ILE A 79 8.01 -4.97 -3.75
N GLY A 80 7.48 -5.18 -2.54
CA GLY A 80 8.03 -6.12 -1.57
C GLY A 80 8.10 -7.56 -2.11
N LEU A 81 7.03 -8.02 -2.76
CA LEU A 81 6.98 -9.34 -3.39
C LEU A 81 8.00 -9.49 -4.52
N ARG A 82 8.16 -8.47 -5.37
CA ARG A 82 9.17 -8.45 -6.45
C ARG A 82 10.59 -8.48 -5.87
N GLY A 83 10.85 -7.74 -4.79
CA GLY A 83 12.13 -7.78 -4.07
C GLY A 83 12.46 -9.18 -3.55
N LEU A 84 11.49 -9.87 -2.91
CA LEU A 84 11.67 -11.24 -2.44
C LEU A 84 11.89 -12.25 -3.58
N ARG A 85 11.18 -12.10 -4.71
CA ARG A 85 11.37 -12.97 -5.89
C ARG A 85 12.75 -12.79 -6.52
N ALA A 86 13.22 -11.55 -6.67
CA ALA A 86 14.54 -11.26 -7.22
C ALA A 86 15.68 -11.82 -6.35
N LEU A 87 15.51 -11.82 -5.02
CA LEU A 87 16.47 -12.42 -4.08
C LEU A 87 16.50 -13.95 -4.15
N ARG A 88 15.40 -14.61 -4.52
CA ARG A 88 15.35 -16.08 -4.70
C ARG A 88 15.95 -16.55 -6.03
N GLN A 89 16.11 -15.64 -6.98
CA GLN A 89 16.68 -15.92 -8.31
C GLN A 89 18.20 -15.67 -8.36
N ARG A 90 18.79 -15.20 -7.26
CA ARG A 90 20.24 -15.09 -7.06
C ARG A 90 20.72 -16.24 -6.19
#